data_AF-G8ZWB1-F1
#
_entry.id   AF-G8ZWB1-F1
#
_cell.length_a   1.000
_cell.length_b   1.000
_cell.length_c   1.000
_cell.angle_alpha   90.00
_cell.angle_beta   90.00
_cell.angle_gamma   90.00
#
_symmetry.space_group_name_H-M   'P 1'
#
loop_
_entity.id
_entity.type
_entity.pdbx_description
1 polymer ?
#
loop_
_entity_poly.entity_id
_entity_poly.type
_entity_poly.pdbx_seq_one_letter_code
_entity_poly.pdbx_strand_id
1 'polypeptide(L)'
;MINVYIARQVAAKDMQPCLICSKPTVTVLYNASGPDWLYTCDIHLHDNPHFATPIYNDEYQEALDKLKMLKAQVGKLSAADKPASWDGWVSQIFIKKPKKDDEDANEDKDKDKDKDKDKDKDKDKDKELKNQADEKKQADSLKECQQKYNQQIDLVTSLQKKSRKYKLSDVTFNSRVQRKKNERIQAERRRKEQEMYSTTDPEEIAKKFAFPTVPNNSIK
;
A
#
# COMPACT_ATOMS: atom_id res chain seq x y z
N MET A 1 -18.70 -0.93 19.71
CA MET A 1 -18.16 -0.03 18.67
C MET A 1 -17.30 -0.89 17.76
N ILE A 2 -17.54 -0.88 16.45
CA ILE A 2 -16.76 -1.68 15.49
C ILE A 2 -15.59 -0.83 14.97
N ASN A 3 -14.41 -1.41 14.75
CA ASN A 3 -13.25 -0.69 14.21
C ASN A 3 -13.28 -0.63 12.68
N VAL A 4 -14.33 -0.02 12.12
CA VAL A 4 -14.48 0.22 10.68
C VAL A 4 -14.98 1.64 10.48
N TYR A 5 -14.21 2.42 9.75
CA TYR A 5 -14.44 3.82 9.49
C TYR A 5 -14.55 4.07 7.98
N ILE A 6 -15.39 5.02 7.60
CA ILE A 6 -15.59 5.44 6.22
C ILE A 6 -15.13 6.89 6.08
N ALA A 7 -14.22 7.14 5.15
CA ALA A 7 -13.75 8.46 4.80
C ALA A 7 -14.81 9.20 3.96
N ARG A 8 -15.22 10.36 4.46
CA ARG A 8 -16.09 11.32 3.79
C ARG A 8 -15.42 12.69 3.79
N GLN A 9 -15.90 13.58 2.93
CA GLN A 9 -15.50 14.98 2.92
C GLN A 9 -16.65 15.83 3.47
N VAL A 10 -16.31 16.79 4.32
CA VAL A 10 -17.22 17.83 4.79
C VAL A 10 -17.09 19.08 3.93
N ALA A 11 -18.05 20.01 4.05
CA ALA A 11 -17.95 21.30 3.40
C ALA A 11 -16.73 22.07 3.94
N ALA A 12 -16.11 22.91 3.09
CA ALA A 12 -14.93 23.70 3.48
C ALA A 12 -15.19 24.63 4.67
N LYS A 13 -16.44 25.08 4.87
CA LYS A 13 -16.84 25.91 6.01
C LYS A 13 -16.80 25.17 7.34
N ASP A 14 -16.98 23.85 7.31
CA ASP A 14 -17.01 22.98 8.48
C ASP A 14 -15.68 22.26 8.70
N MET A 15 -14.59 22.77 8.10
CA MET A 15 -13.28 22.17 8.29
C MET A 15 -12.89 22.20 9.77
N GLN A 16 -12.23 21.14 10.21
CA GLN A 16 -11.72 21.02 11.58
C GLN A 16 -10.24 20.65 11.52
N PRO A 17 -9.47 20.89 12.60
CA PRO A 17 -8.07 20.50 12.64
C PRO A 17 -7.93 18.97 12.59
N CYS A 18 -6.95 18.49 11.83
CA CYS A 18 -6.55 17.10 11.80
C CYS A 18 -6.08 16.65 13.19
N LEU A 19 -6.51 15.48 13.65
CA LEU A 19 -6.11 14.96 14.97
C LEU A 19 -4.58 14.82 15.15
N ILE A 20 -3.84 14.61 14.06
CA ILE A 20 -2.41 14.27 14.12
C ILE A 20 -1.52 15.51 14.01
N CYS A 21 -1.75 16.34 12.98
CA CYS A 21 -0.92 17.53 12.75
C CYS A 21 -1.60 18.85 13.05
N SER A 22 -2.87 18.83 13.49
CA SER A 22 -3.69 20.03 13.75
C SER A 22 -3.87 20.97 12.55
N LYS A 23 -3.45 20.57 11.35
CA LYS A 23 -3.70 21.33 10.11
C LYS A 23 -5.18 21.22 9.73
N PRO A 24 -5.79 22.27 9.17
CA PRO A 24 -7.17 22.22 8.71
C PRO A 24 -7.39 21.08 7.71
N THR A 25 -8.45 20.31 7.89
CA THR A 25 -8.83 19.22 6.97
C THR A 25 -10.34 19.16 6.78
N VAL A 26 -10.73 18.77 5.56
CA VAL A 26 -12.12 18.48 5.18
C VAL A 26 -12.43 16.99 5.22
N THR A 27 -11.41 16.14 5.37
CA THR A 27 -11.61 14.69 5.40
C THR A 27 -11.98 14.24 6.83
N VAL A 28 -13.11 13.53 6.93
CA VAL A 28 -13.65 12.99 8.17
C VAL A 28 -13.82 11.47 8.06
N LEU A 29 -13.30 10.75 9.04
CA LEU A 29 -13.53 9.33 9.25
C LEU A 29 -14.74 9.15 10.15
N TYR A 30 -15.78 8.50 9.63
CA TYR A 30 -17.02 8.22 10.35
C TYR A 30 -17.19 6.73 10.64
N ASN A 31 -17.57 6.40 11.86
CA ASN A 31 -17.90 5.04 12.27
C ASN A 31 -19.41 4.76 12.14
N ALA A 32 -19.80 3.71 11.41
CA ALA A 32 -21.22 3.36 11.26
C ALA A 32 -21.87 2.85 12.55
N SER A 33 -21.09 2.29 13.49
CA SER A 33 -21.62 1.69 14.72
C SER A 33 -21.95 2.68 15.84
N GLY A 34 -21.72 3.97 15.63
CA GLY A 34 -22.04 5.00 16.61
C GLY A 34 -21.52 6.38 16.21
N PRO A 35 -21.90 7.45 16.92
CA PRO A 35 -21.49 8.82 16.59
C PRO A 35 -20.01 9.03 16.95
N ASP A 36 -19.10 8.43 16.19
CA ASP A 36 -17.67 8.71 16.24
C ASP A 36 -17.21 9.25 14.89
N TRP A 37 -16.84 10.53 14.91
CA TRP A 37 -16.19 11.20 13.80
C TRP A 37 -14.78 11.62 14.20
N LEU A 38 -13.90 11.62 13.22
CA LEU A 38 -12.49 11.93 13.40
C LEU A 38 -11.97 12.67 12.17
N TYR A 39 -11.47 13.89 12.37
CA TYR A 39 -10.88 14.68 11.31
C TYR A 39 -9.42 14.30 11.10
N THR A 40 -9.07 13.96 9.86
CA THR A 40 -7.72 13.52 9.45
C THR A 40 -7.41 14.07 8.08
N CYS A 41 -6.20 14.56 7.83
CA CYS A 41 -5.81 14.91 6.46
C CYS A 41 -5.40 13.65 5.69
N ASP A 42 -5.49 13.73 4.36
CA ASP A 42 -5.24 12.58 3.48
C ASP A 42 -3.80 12.07 3.59
N ILE A 43 -2.84 12.96 3.85
CA ILE A 43 -1.42 12.61 4.07
C ILE A 43 -1.29 11.61 5.23
N HIS A 44 -1.88 11.90 6.40
CA HIS A 44 -1.81 10.99 7.54
C HIS A 44 -2.68 9.73 7.38
N LEU A 45 -3.64 9.75 6.45
CA LEU A 45 -4.48 8.59 6.16
C LEU A 45 -3.75 7.57 5.28
N HIS A 46 -2.84 8.03 4.40
CA HIS A 46 -2.07 7.18 3.49
C HIS A 46 -0.68 6.85 4.02
N ASP A 47 0.02 7.83 4.61
CA ASP A 47 1.45 7.70 4.93
C ASP A 47 1.72 7.16 6.34
N ASN A 48 0.70 7.11 7.20
CA ASN A 48 0.84 6.66 8.59
C ASN A 48 0.15 5.31 8.85
N PRO A 49 0.83 4.18 8.65
CA PRO A 49 0.26 2.85 8.88
C PRO A 49 -0.05 2.56 10.36
N HIS A 50 0.59 3.28 11.29
CA HIS A 50 0.31 3.16 12.72
C HIS A 50 -0.96 3.87 13.16
N PHE A 51 -1.56 4.69 12.29
CA PHE A 51 -2.79 5.40 12.57
C PHE A 51 -4.01 4.69 11.98
N ALA A 52 -4.00 4.45 10.67
CA ALA A 52 -5.12 3.83 9.96
C ALA A 52 -4.60 2.96 8.80
N THR A 53 -5.28 1.84 8.57
CA THR A 53 -5.01 0.95 7.45
C THR A 53 -6.24 0.87 6.54
N PRO A 54 -6.08 1.03 5.22
CA PRO A 54 -7.20 0.90 4.29
C PRO A 54 -7.69 -0.55 4.24
N ILE A 55 -9.01 -0.71 4.23
CA ILE A 55 -9.68 -2.00 4.04
C ILE A 55 -10.05 -2.08 2.56
N TYR A 56 -9.35 -2.94 1.82
CA TYR A 56 -9.62 -3.17 0.41
C TYR A 56 -10.69 -4.23 0.20
N ASN A 57 -11.43 -4.11 -0.90
CA ASN A 57 -12.43 -5.06 -1.36
C ASN A 57 -11.78 -6.25 -2.11
N ASP A 58 -12.55 -7.32 -2.30
CA ASP A 58 -12.06 -8.55 -2.95
C ASP A 58 -11.55 -8.29 -4.37
N GLU A 59 -12.20 -7.41 -5.13
CA GLU A 59 -11.75 -6.97 -6.46
C GLU A 59 -10.30 -6.46 -6.47
N TYR A 60 -9.87 -5.76 -5.41
CA TYR A 60 -8.51 -5.27 -5.28
C TYR A 60 -7.52 -6.41 -5.00
N GLN A 61 -7.90 -7.39 -4.17
CA GLN A 61 -7.07 -8.55 -3.90
C GLN A 61 -6.88 -9.40 -5.15
N GLU A 62 -7.96 -9.65 -5.90
CA GLU A 62 -7.89 -10.33 -7.20
C GLU A 62 -7.01 -9.57 -8.19
N ALA A 63 -7.10 -8.23 -8.22
CA ALA A 63 -6.27 -7.41 -9.08
C ALA A 63 -4.78 -7.49 -8.70
N LEU A 64 -4.46 -7.55 -7.41
CA LEU A 64 -3.09 -7.76 -6.91
C LEU A 64 -2.55 -9.14 -7.28
N ASP A 65 -3.36 -10.19 -7.20
CA ASP A 65 -2.93 -11.54 -7.54
C ASP A 65 -2.66 -11.67 -9.04
N LYS A 66 -3.52 -11.08 -9.89
CA LYS A 66 -3.26 -10.96 -11.34
C LYS A 66 -1.97 -10.19 -11.62
N LEU A 67 -1.71 -9.12 -10.88
CA LEU A 67 -0.48 -8.33 -11.02
C LEU A 67 0.78 -9.13 -10.64
N LYS A 68 0.74 -9.93 -9.58
CA LYS A 68 1.83 -10.85 -9.20
C LYS A 68 2.11 -11.88 -10.30
N MET A 69 1.05 -12.46 -10.88
CA MET A 69 1.16 -13.43 -11.97
C MET A 69 1.77 -12.82 -13.23
N LEU A 70 1.31 -11.63 -13.65
CA LEU A 70 1.87 -10.91 -14.80
C LEU A 70 3.32 -10.50 -14.55
N LYS A 71 3.67 -10.06 -13.34
CA LYS A 71 5.06 -9.73 -12.97
C LYS A 71 5.98 -10.95 -13.12
N ALA A 72 5.53 -12.13 -12.68
CA ALA A 72 6.29 -13.36 -12.84
C ALA A 72 6.46 -13.74 -14.33
N GLN A 73 5.43 -13.52 -15.15
CA GLN A 73 5.49 -13.78 -16.60
C GLN A 73 6.44 -12.83 -17.32
N VAL A 74 6.38 -11.53 -17.04
CA VAL A 74 7.33 -10.54 -17.56
C VAL A 74 8.76 -10.90 -17.15
N GLY A 75 8.97 -11.31 -15.89
CA GLY A 75 10.27 -11.76 -15.41
C GLY A 75 10.83 -12.94 -16.21
N LYS A 76 10.00 -13.98 -16.46
CA LYS A 76 10.40 -15.15 -17.25
C LYS A 76 10.74 -14.82 -18.70
N LEU A 77 9.90 -14.02 -19.36
CA LEU A 77 10.13 -13.62 -20.75
C LEU A 77 11.37 -12.71 -20.87
N SER A 78 11.56 -11.77 -19.93
CA SER A 78 12.73 -10.90 -19.91
C SER A 78 14.05 -11.62 -19.57
N ALA A 79 13.98 -12.77 -18.88
CA ALA A 79 15.13 -13.62 -18.60
C ALA A 79 15.45 -14.54 -19.78
N ALA A 80 14.45 -14.95 -20.56
CA ALA A 80 14.65 -15.71 -21.80
C ALA A 80 15.31 -14.87 -22.91
N ASP A 81 14.95 -13.59 -23.01
CA ASP A 81 15.55 -12.64 -23.97
C ASP A 81 16.96 -12.17 -23.59
N LYS A 82 17.49 -12.57 -22.42
CA LYS A 82 18.89 -12.35 -22.03
C LYS A 82 19.66 -13.67 -22.16
N PRO A 83 20.14 -14.05 -23.35
CA PRO A 83 21.16 -15.09 -23.44
C PRO A 83 22.42 -14.55 -22.78
N ALA A 84 22.81 -15.09 -21.62
CA ALA A 84 24.19 -15.20 -21.11
C ALA A 84 25.20 -14.05 -21.41
N SER A 85 24.77 -12.79 -21.54
CA SER A 85 25.60 -11.73 -22.15
C SER A 85 26.67 -11.17 -21.21
N TRP A 86 26.61 -11.53 -19.92
CA TRP A 86 27.71 -11.22 -19.00
C TRP A 86 28.83 -12.27 -19.10
N ASP A 87 28.47 -13.56 -19.25
CA ASP A 87 29.43 -14.67 -19.29
C ASP A 87 30.15 -14.79 -20.65
N GLY A 88 29.44 -14.46 -21.75
CA GLY A 88 30.02 -14.40 -23.10
C GLY A 88 31.04 -13.28 -23.29
N TRP A 89 30.83 -12.13 -22.67
CA TRP A 89 31.78 -11.00 -22.73
C TRP A 89 33.02 -11.25 -21.87
N VAL A 90 32.82 -11.81 -20.66
CA VAL A 90 33.92 -12.13 -19.75
C VAL A 90 34.81 -13.23 -20.32
N SER A 91 34.23 -14.29 -20.92
CA SER A 91 35.00 -15.35 -21.58
C SER A 91 35.83 -14.84 -22.77
N GLN A 92 35.34 -13.87 -23.55
CA GLN A 92 36.11 -13.25 -24.64
C GLN A 92 37.29 -12.39 -24.15
N ILE A 93 37.20 -11.80 -22.96
CA ILE A 93 38.29 -11.02 -22.36
C ILE A 93 39.39 -11.94 -21.80
N PHE A 94 39.03 -13.08 -21.22
CA PHE A 94 40.01 -14.01 -20.65
C PHE A 94 40.69 -14.92 -21.68
N ILE A 95 40.12 -15.11 -22.88
CA ILE A 95 40.71 -15.94 -23.94
C ILE A 95 41.73 -15.16 -24.80
N LYS A 96 41.70 -13.82 -24.81
CA LYS A 96 42.69 -13.00 -25.51
C LYS A 96 43.90 -12.68 -24.63
N LYS A 97 44.74 -13.69 -24.36
CA LYS A 97 46.16 -13.48 -24.05
C LYS A 97 46.99 -13.65 -25.35
N PRO A 98 47.80 -12.66 -25.75
CA PRO A 98 48.56 -12.71 -26.99
C PRO A 98 49.69 -13.74 -26.90
N LYS A 99 49.77 -14.62 -27.91
CA LYS A 99 51.04 -15.24 -28.29
C LYS A 99 51.98 -14.10 -28.67
N LYS A 100 53.04 -13.91 -27.88
CA LYS A 100 54.22 -13.19 -28.34
C LYS A 100 54.98 -14.14 -29.26
N ASP A 101 55.17 -13.68 -30.48
CA ASP A 101 56.17 -14.16 -31.41
C ASP A 101 57.55 -14.02 -30.77
N ASP A 102 58.38 -15.05 -30.95
CA ASP A 102 59.80 -14.90 -31.22
C ASP A 102 60.15 -15.90 -32.33
N GLU A 103 60.70 -15.34 -33.40
CA GLU A 103 61.22 -15.97 -34.61
C GLU A 103 62.42 -16.88 -34.29
N ASP A 104 62.54 -18.04 -34.93
CA ASP A 104 63.68 -18.28 -35.84
C ASP A 104 63.53 -19.54 -36.71
N ALA A 105 63.87 -19.33 -37.98
CA ALA A 105 64.43 -20.20 -39.02
C ALA A 105 64.02 -21.70 -39.19
N ASN A 106 63.53 -21.96 -40.41
CA ASN A 106 64.08 -22.86 -41.45
C ASN A 106 63.24 -24.05 -41.98
N GLU A 107 63.39 -24.20 -43.31
CA GLU A 107 63.12 -25.35 -44.19
C GLU A 107 61.69 -25.62 -44.72
N ASP A 108 61.41 -25.01 -45.87
CA ASP A 108 61.37 -25.68 -47.20
C ASP A 108 60.71 -27.07 -47.33
N LYS A 109 59.49 -27.12 -47.91
CA LYS A 109 59.13 -27.93 -49.11
C LYS A 109 57.63 -27.94 -49.41
N ASP A 110 57.27 -27.26 -50.49
CA ASP A 110 56.68 -27.84 -51.71
C ASP A 110 55.66 -28.99 -51.58
N LYS A 111 54.37 -28.71 -51.86
CA LYS A 111 53.53 -29.39 -52.88
C LYS A 111 52.03 -29.09 -52.73
N ASP A 112 51.56 -28.24 -53.63
CA ASP A 112 50.52 -28.54 -54.63
C ASP A 112 49.47 -29.62 -54.28
N LYS A 113 48.23 -29.17 -54.06
CA LYS A 113 47.04 -29.84 -54.60
C LYS A 113 45.77 -28.98 -54.52
N ASP A 114 45.46 -28.46 -55.68
CA ASP A 114 44.16 -28.02 -56.16
C ASP A 114 43.05 -29.03 -55.82
N LYS A 115 41.96 -28.57 -55.20
CA LYS A 115 40.68 -29.28 -55.14
C LYS A 115 39.52 -28.35 -54.85
N ASP A 116 39.08 -27.75 -55.94
CA ASP A 116 37.74 -27.27 -56.24
C ASP A 116 36.63 -28.08 -55.54
N LYS A 117 35.82 -27.40 -54.72
CA LYS A 117 34.60 -27.94 -54.11
C LYS A 117 33.62 -26.81 -53.78
N ASP A 118 33.18 -26.10 -54.81
CA ASP A 118 32.07 -25.16 -54.72
C ASP A 118 30.74 -25.91 -54.96
N LYS A 119 30.09 -26.35 -53.88
CA LYS A 119 28.67 -26.81 -53.86
C LYS A 119 28.19 -27.06 -52.42
N ASP A 120 27.66 -26.02 -51.78
CA ASP A 120 26.47 -26.06 -50.91
C ASP A 120 26.35 -24.71 -50.18
N LYS A 121 25.70 -23.73 -50.81
CA LYS A 121 25.48 -22.38 -50.25
C LYS A 121 24.01 -21.98 -50.14
N ASP A 122 23.09 -22.95 -50.10
CA ASP A 122 21.64 -22.70 -50.07
C ASP A 122 20.92 -23.17 -48.80
N LYS A 123 21.63 -23.71 -47.79
CA LYS A 123 20.99 -24.17 -46.53
C LYS A 123 21.08 -23.22 -45.33
N ASP A 124 21.90 -22.17 -45.38
CA ASP A 124 22.09 -21.26 -44.23
C ASP A 124 21.13 -20.06 -44.20
N LYS A 125 20.60 -19.61 -45.35
CA LYS A 125 19.64 -18.48 -45.38
C LYS A 125 18.28 -18.80 -44.74
N ASP A 126 17.81 -20.05 -44.82
CA ASP A 126 16.53 -20.46 -44.25
C ASP A 126 16.56 -20.58 -42.71
N LYS A 127 17.74 -20.79 -42.12
CA LYS A 127 17.92 -20.85 -40.65
C LYS A 127 17.95 -19.45 -40.03
N GLU A 128 18.56 -18.50 -40.71
CA GLU A 128 18.71 -17.11 -40.25
C GLU A 128 17.36 -16.35 -40.29
N LEU A 129 16.54 -16.59 -41.32
CA LEU A 129 15.18 -16.03 -41.43
C LEU A 129 14.21 -16.60 -40.39
N LYS A 130 14.35 -17.87 -40.01
CA LYS A 130 13.53 -18.50 -38.95
C LYS A 130 13.86 -17.94 -37.56
N ASN A 131 15.14 -17.76 -37.25
CA ASN A 131 15.56 -17.19 -35.97
C ASN A 131 15.09 -15.74 -35.80
N GLN A 132 15.17 -14.91 -36.85
CA GLN A 132 14.67 -13.53 -36.79
C GLN A 132 13.14 -13.45 -36.63
N ALA A 133 12.39 -14.39 -37.22
CA ALA A 133 10.93 -14.44 -37.08
C ALA A 133 10.50 -14.87 -35.68
N ASP A 134 11.25 -15.76 -35.02
CA ASP A 134 10.95 -16.24 -33.67
C ASP A 134 11.37 -15.22 -32.60
N GLU A 135 12.49 -14.51 -32.78
CA GLU A 135 12.89 -13.38 -31.92
C GLU A 135 11.86 -12.23 -31.97
N LYS A 136 11.33 -11.91 -33.16
CA LYS A 136 10.32 -10.86 -33.30
C LYS A 136 9.01 -11.23 -32.61
N LYS A 137 8.58 -12.50 -32.68
CA LYS A 137 7.39 -13.01 -31.97
C LYS A 137 7.58 -12.99 -30.44
N GLN A 138 8.78 -13.32 -29.95
CA GLN A 138 9.09 -13.27 -28.52
C GLN A 138 9.11 -11.82 -28.00
N ALA A 139 9.72 -10.91 -28.76
CA ALA A 139 9.72 -9.48 -28.43
C ALA A 139 8.32 -8.86 -28.45
N ASP A 140 7.46 -9.26 -29.40
CA ASP A 140 6.07 -8.79 -29.46
C ASP A 140 5.23 -9.36 -28.29
N SER A 141 5.44 -10.63 -27.92
CA SER A 141 4.82 -11.26 -26.73
C SER A 141 5.26 -10.60 -25.42
N LEU A 142 6.55 -10.22 -25.29
CA LEU A 142 7.06 -9.49 -24.14
C LEU A 142 6.39 -8.11 -24.02
N LYS A 143 6.29 -7.36 -25.13
CA LYS A 143 5.65 -6.04 -25.17
C LYS A 143 4.18 -6.14 -24.77
N GLU A 144 3.45 -7.12 -25.28
CA GLU A 144 2.04 -7.34 -24.92
C GLU A 144 1.89 -7.67 -23.43
N CYS A 145 2.78 -8.52 -22.89
CA CYS A 145 2.79 -8.88 -21.47
C CYS A 145 3.10 -7.65 -20.58
N GLN A 146 4.03 -6.79 -20.99
CA GLN A 146 4.34 -5.52 -20.31
C GLN A 146 3.16 -4.54 -20.35
N GLN A 147 2.46 -4.44 -21.48
CA GLN A 147 1.26 -3.59 -21.57
C GLN A 147 0.16 -4.06 -20.62
N LYS A 148 -0.11 -5.37 -20.59
CA LYS A 148 -1.08 -5.96 -19.64
C LYS A 148 -0.67 -5.72 -18.19
N TYR A 149 0.62 -5.81 -17.88
CA TYR A 149 1.15 -5.50 -16.55
C TYR A 149 0.94 -4.02 -16.17
N ASN A 150 1.21 -3.09 -17.08
CA ASN A 150 1.00 -1.66 -16.84
C ASN A 150 -0.48 -1.33 -16.65
N GLN A 151 -1.37 -1.87 -17.50
CA GLN A 151 -2.83 -1.73 -17.34
C GLN A 151 -3.29 -2.26 -15.98
N GLN A 152 -2.70 -3.37 -15.52
CA GLN A 152 -3.02 -3.95 -14.22
C GLN A 152 -2.53 -3.08 -13.05
N ILE A 153 -1.36 -2.41 -13.18
CA ILE A 153 -0.89 -1.42 -12.20
C ILE A 153 -1.88 -0.26 -12.11
N ASP A 154 -2.33 0.27 -13.24
CA ASP A 154 -3.29 1.38 -13.27
C ASP A 154 -4.61 0.98 -12.62
N LEU A 155 -5.09 -0.24 -12.89
CA LEU A 155 -6.29 -0.79 -12.24
C LEU A 155 -6.11 -0.88 -10.72
N VAL A 156 -5.02 -1.48 -10.23
CA VAL A 156 -4.73 -1.58 -8.78
C VAL A 156 -4.66 -0.19 -8.15
N THR A 157 -4.00 0.77 -8.81
CA THR A 157 -3.88 2.16 -8.34
C THR A 157 -5.24 2.85 -8.26
N SER A 158 -6.11 2.64 -9.26
CA SER A 158 -7.46 3.21 -9.26
C SER A 158 -8.34 2.61 -8.15
N LEU A 159 -8.25 1.29 -7.93
CA LEU A 159 -8.97 0.58 -6.87
C LEU A 159 -8.47 1.02 -5.48
N GLN A 160 -7.17 1.23 -5.33
CA GLN A 160 -6.57 1.77 -4.11
C GLN A 160 -7.15 3.14 -3.76
N LYS A 161 -7.21 4.06 -4.74
CA LYS A 161 -7.80 5.41 -4.56
C LYS A 161 -9.30 5.39 -4.32
N LYS A 162 -10.00 4.38 -4.85
CA LYS A 162 -11.45 4.20 -4.65
C LYS A 162 -11.79 3.69 -3.24
N SER A 163 -10.84 3.04 -2.56
CA SER A 163 -11.06 2.57 -1.19
C SER A 163 -11.25 3.75 -0.23
N ARG A 164 -12.40 3.78 0.43
CA ARG A 164 -12.75 4.79 1.45
C ARG A 164 -12.94 4.18 2.82
N LYS A 165 -12.71 2.87 2.96
CA LYS A 165 -12.89 2.15 4.22
C LYS A 165 -11.55 2.02 4.91
N TYR A 166 -11.52 2.30 6.20
CA TYR A 166 -10.30 2.28 7.00
C TYR A 166 -10.56 1.56 8.32
N LYS A 167 -9.54 0.85 8.80
CA LYS A 167 -9.44 0.30 10.14
C LYS A 167 -8.44 1.17 10.90
N LEU A 168 -8.81 1.70 12.06
CA LEU A 168 -7.83 2.39 12.91
C LEU A 168 -6.88 1.35 13.52
N SER A 169 -5.66 1.76 13.87
CA SER A 169 -4.79 0.88 14.67
C SER A 169 -5.43 0.55 16.00
N ASP A 170 -5.12 -0.63 16.54
CA ASP A 170 -5.75 -1.11 17.77
C ASP A 170 -5.49 -0.17 18.94
N VAL A 171 -4.29 0.42 19.02
CA VAL A 171 -3.93 1.43 20.04
C VAL A 171 -4.83 2.66 19.93
N THR A 172 -4.94 3.24 18.72
CA THR A 172 -5.78 4.43 18.48
C THR A 172 -7.24 4.14 18.76
N PHE A 173 -7.74 3.00 18.28
CA PHE A 173 -9.13 2.59 18.47
C PHE A 173 -9.47 2.39 19.94
N ASN A 174 -8.64 1.63 20.67
CA ASN A 174 -8.85 1.36 22.09
C ASN A 174 -8.78 2.64 22.93
N SER A 175 -7.82 3.52 22.64
CA SER A 175 -7.72 4.84 23.30
C SER A 175 -9.01 5.64 23.13
N ARG A 176 -9.60 5.66 21.93
CA ARG A 176 -10.87 6.36 21.67
C ARG A 176 -12.05 5.73 22.40
N VAL A 177 -12.15 4.40 22.39
CA VAL A 177 -13.20 3.67 23.11
C VAL A 177 -13.13 3.96 24.60
N GLN A 178 -11.92 3.91 25.18
CA GLN A 178 -11.68 4.25 26.58
C GLN A 178 -12.04 5.70 26.87
N ARG A 179 -11.61 6.65 26.02
CA ARG A 179 -11.92 8.08 26.20
C ARG A 179 -13.43 8.31 26.25
N LYS A 180 -14.20 7.74 25.32
CA LYS A 180 -15.67 7.85 25.32
C LYS A 180 -16.31 7.22 26.55
N LYS A 181 -15.79 6.08 27.00
CA LYS A 181 -16.25 5.45 28.25
C LYS A 181 -16.02 6.38 29.44
N ASN A 182 -14.84 6.98 29.52
CA ASN A 182 -14.46 7.91 30.59
C ASN A 182 -15.29 9.20 30.54
N GLU A 183 -15.51 9.78 29.36
CA GLU A 183 -16.37 10.95 29.15
C GLU A 183 -17.80 10.69 29.65
N ARG A 184 -18.37 9.49 29.39
CA ARG A 184 -19.69 9.09 29.89
C ARG A 184 -19.72 9.00 31.42
N ILE A 185 -18.73 8.34 32.01
CA ILE A 185 -18.62 8.19 33.47
C ILE A 185 -18.48 9.57 34.14
N GLN A 186 -17.65 10.45 33.58
CA GLN A 186 -17.47 11.81 34.09
C GLN A 186 -18.72 12.68 33.91
N ALA A 187 -19.44 12.54 32.80
CA ALA A 187 -20.72 13.23 32.60
C ALA A 187 -21.77 12.77 33.62
N GLU A 188 -21.87 11.46 33.89
CA GLU A 188 -22.77 10.93 34.90
C GLU A 188 -22.38 11.39 36.32
N ARG A 189 -21.09 11.38 36.65
CA ARG A 189 -20.59 11.90 37.94
C ARG A 189 -20.95 13.38 38.10
N ARG A 190 -20.67 14.21 37.10
CA ARG A 190 -21.03 15.64 37.12
C ARG A 190 -22.53 15.85 37.26
N ARG A 191 -23.36 15.03 36.60
CA ARG A 191 -24.82 15.10 36.76
C ARG A 191 -25.25 14.80 38.20
N LYS A 192 -24.72 13.73 38.81
CA LYS A 192 -24.99 13.39 40.22
C LYS A 192 -24.50 14.48 41.17
N GLU A 193 -23.32 15.04 40.93
CA GLU A 193 -22.79 16.18 41.71
C GLU A 193 -23.72 17.39 41.60
N GLN A 194 -24.19 17.74 40.40
CA GLN A 194 -25.16 18.83 40.20
C GLN A 194 -26.50 18.56 40.91
N GLU A 195 -27.00 17.33 40.87
CA GLU A 195 -28.20 16.93 41.63
C GLU A 195 -27.97 17.10 43.15
N MET A 196 -26.80 16.69 43.66
CA MET A 196 -26.43 16.89 45.07
C MET A 196 -26.30 18.38 45.45
N TYR A 197 -25.68 19.21 44.61
CA TYR A 197 -25.59 20.66 44.85
C TYR A 197 -26.94 21.37 44.74
N SER A 198 -27.84 20.94 43.85
CA SER A 198 -29.21 21.48 43.79
C SER A 198 -30.04 21.12 45.03
N THR A 199 -29.62 20.08 45.76
CA THR A 199 -30.27 19.66 47.01
C THR A 199 -29.87 20.54 48.21
N THR A 200 -29.12 21.64 48.02
CA THR A 200 -28.82 22.62 49.09
C THR A 200 -29.67 23.88 49.06
N ASP A 201 -30.69 23.98 48.20
CA ASP A 201 -31.66 25.08 48.24
C ASP A 201 -32.63 24.90 49.42
N PRO A 202 -32.65 25.80 50.42
CA PRO A 202 -33.47 25.66 51.62
C PRO A 202 -34.98 25.53 51.33
N GLU A 203 -35.49 26.13 50.26
CA GLU A 203 -36.91 26.02 49.89
C GLU A 203 -37.26 24.62 49.34
N GLU A 204 -36.35 24.02 48.57
CA GLU A 204 -36.53 22.65 48.08
C GLU A 204 -36.35 21.62 49.20
N ILE A 205 -35.40 21.85 50.11
CA ILE A 205 -35.15 20.98 51.26
C ILE A 205 -36.37 20.95 52.17
N ALA A 206 -36.98 22.11 52.47
CA ALA A 206 -38.19 22.19 53.29
C ALA A 206 -39.40 21.49 52.64
N LYS A 207 -39.48 21.45 51.31
CA LYS A 207 -40.52 20.70 50.57
C LYS A 207 -40.24 19.20 50.51
N LYS A 208 -38.97 18.80 50.34
CA LYS A 208 -38.55 17.39 50.19
C LYS A 208 -38.45 16.66 51.53
N PHE A 209 -38.15 17.36 52.62
CA PHE A 209 -37.94 16.79 53.95
C PHE A 209 -38.84 17.46 54.98
N ALA A 210 -39.69 16.68 55.65
CA ALA A 210 -40.43 17.15 56.82
C ALA A 210 -39.51 17.10 58.05
N PHE A 211 -39.01 18.26 58.49
CA PHE A 211 -38.20 18.33 59.71
C PHE A 211 -39.08 18.23 60.94
N PRO A 212 -38.70 17.43 61.95
CA PRO A 212 -39.39 17.41 63.23
C PRO A 212 -39.26 18.79 63.90
N THR A 213 -40.39 19.38 64.28
CA THR A 213 -40.43 20.65 65.01
C THR A 213 -39.82 20.47 66.39
N VAL A 214 -38.84 21.31 66.73
CA VAL A 214 -38.23 21.31 68.07
C VAL A 214 -39.30 21.78 69.08
N PRO A 215 -39.56 21.04 70.16
CA PRO A 215 -40.51 21.48 71.18
C PRO A 215 -40.03 22.80 71.80
N ASN A 216 -40.87 23.82 71.75
CA ASN A 216 -40.62 25.10 72.41
C ASN A 216 -40.71 24.91 73.93
N ASN A 217 -39.58 24.63 74.56
CA ASN A 217 -39.44 24.77 76.00
C ASN A 217 -39.37 26.26 76.34
N SER A 218 -40.53 26.93 76.32
CA SER A 218 -40.67 28.24 76.96
C SER A 218 -40.54 28.04 78.46
N ILE A 219 -39.31 28.15 78.97
CA ILE A 219 -39.01 28.26 80.39
C ILE A 219 -39.68 29.56 80.86
N LYS A 220 -40.74 29.42 81.65
CA LYS A 220 -41.39 30.51 82.38
C LYS A 220 -40.62 30.83 83.64
#